data_AF-A0A5D3EG53-F1
#
_entry.id   AF-A0A5D3EG53-F1
#
_cell.length_a   1.000
_cell.length_b   1.000
_cell.length_c   1.000
_cell.angle_alpha   90.00
_cell.angle_beta   90.00
_cell.angle_gamma   90.00
#
_symmetry.space_group_name_H-M   'P 1'
#
loop_
_entity.id
_entity.type
_entity.pdbx_description
1 polymer ?
#
loop_
_entity_poly.entity_id
_entity_poly.type
_entity_poly.pdbx_seq_one_letter_code
_entity_poly.pdbx_strand_id
1 'polypeptide(L)'
;MKTKIVYVMAIALFMAGHSSVFAQVKDNREKKEVPTQEQVIKMHVDRAVKALMLDDATAAKFTPVYEKYLTELRECRLAMNCVPGMRRNMFLERDNTPTQLAGMTDADVAKLLKEQFAQSRKMLDVREKYYVEFSKILSQKQILGMYRMERNNVNKFRREFDRRRGQRVGDGYRQRQKDCPFRK
;
A
#
# COMPACT_ATOMS: atom_id res chain seq x y z
N MET A 1 -22.56 -47.31 -47.35
CA MET A 1 -22.59 -46.93 -45.91
C MET A 1 -21.22 -46.78 -45.26
N LYS A 2 -20.09 -47.06 -45.94
CA LYS A 2 -18.75 -47.03 -45.32
C LYS A 2 -18.08 -45.63 -45.29
N THR A 3 -18.36 -44.76 -46.26
CA THR A 3 -17.81 -43.38 -46.27
C THR A 3 -18.52 -42.44 -45.30
N LYS A 4 -19.82 -42.63 -45.07
CA LYS A 4 -20.60 -41.82 -44.10
C LYS A 4 -20.16 -42.08 -42.65
N ILE A 5 -19.77 -43.31 -42.30
CA ILE A 5 -19.27 -43.65 -40.95
C ILE A 5 -17.92 -42.97 -40.67
N VAL A 6 -17.04 -42.86 -41.66
CA VAL A 6 -15.75 -42.17 -41.52
C VAL A 6 -15.95 -40.67 -41.24
N TYR A 7 -16.89 -40.02 -41.92
CA TYR A 7 -17.21 -38.61 -41.65
C TYR A 7 -17.84 -38.39 -40.27
N VAL A 8 -18.71 -39.30 -39.81
CA VAL A 8 -19.28 -39.21 -38.45
C VAL A 8 -18.20 -39.39 -37.37
N MET A 9 -17.23 -40.29 -37.57
CA MET A 9 -16.08 -40.44 -36.67
C MET A 9 -15.12 -39.23 -36.70
N ALA A 10 -14.91 -38.62 -37.86
CA ALA A 10 -14.07 -37.42 -37.99
C ALA A 10 -14.68 -36.17 -37.33
N ILE A 11 -16.01 -36.01 -37.39
CA ILE A 11 -16.73 -34.89 -36.75
C ILE A 11 -16.78 -35.05 -35.23
N ALA A 12 -16.90 -36.30 -34.73
CA ALA A 12 -16.85 -36.58 -33.29
C ALA A 12 -15.47 -36.27 -32.68
N LEU A 13 -14.38 -36.53 -33.42
CA LEU A 13 -13.01 -36.18 -32.99
C LEU A 13 -12.77 -34.66 -32.99
N PHE A 14 -13.42 -33.90 -33.87
CA PHE A 14 -13.29 -32.44 -33.93
C PHE A 14 -14.06 -31.72 -32.79
N MET A 15 -15.16 -32.32 -32.31
CA MET A 15 -15.94 -31.78 -31.18
C MET A 15 -15.34 -32.10 -29.80
N ALA A 16 -14.47 -33.11 -29.69
CA ALA A 16 -13.74 -33.43 -28.46
C ALA A 16 -12.53 -32.50 -28.19
N GLY A 17 -12.18 -31.62 -29.13
CA GLY A 17 -11.00 -30.74 -29.08
C GLY A 17 -11.18 -29.39 -28.38
N HIS A 18 -12.35 -29.08 -27.82
CA HIS A 18 -12.55 -27.86 -27.02
C HIS A 18 -12.82 -28.21 -25.56
N SER A 19 -11.96 -29.03 -24.96
CA SER A 19 -11.77 -28.93 -23.51
C SER A 19 -11.22 -27.55 -23.22
N SER A 20 -12.08 -26.67 -22.75
CA SER A 20 -11.70 -25.39 -22.15
C SER A 20 -10.68 -25.66 -21.04
N VAL A 21 -9.40 -25.51 -21.37
CA VAL A 21 -8.28 -25.38 -20.43
C VAL A 21 -8.42 -24.00 -19.77
N PHE A 22 -9.43 -23.84 -18.93
CA PHE A 22 -9.57 -22.73 -17.99
C PHE A 22 -9.89 -23.23 -16.58
N ALA A 23 -9.31 -24.38 -16.21
CA ALA A 23 -9.39 -24.90 -14.84
C ALA A 23 -8.04 -25.36 -14.24
N GLN A 24 -6.94 -25.26 -14.98
CA GLN A 24 -5.59 -25.60 -14.49
C GLN A 24 -4.62 -24.42 -14.66
N VAL A 25 -4.91 -23.31 -13.97
CA VAL A 25 -3.84 -22.42 -13.47
C VAL A 25 -4.04 -22.26 -11.95
N LYS A 26 -4.05 -23.40 -11.26
CA LYS A 26 -3.46 -23.54 -9.93
C LYS A 26 -2.17 -24.31 -10.24
N ASP A 27 -0.98 -23.73 -10.29
CA ASP A 27 -0.25 -23.34 -9.08
C ASP A 27 0.97 -22.45 -9.37
N ASN A 28 0.98 -21.66 -10.45
CA ASN A 28 2.02 -20.63 -10.63
C ASN A 28 1.69 -19.35 -9.85
N ARG A 29 1.32 -19.51 -8.57
CA ARG A 29 1.73 -18.50 -7.60
C ARG A 29 3.17 -18.83 -7.27
N GLU A 30 4.09 -18.47 -8.18
CA GLU A 30 5.41 -18.07 -7.72
C GLU A 30 5.16 -17.23 -6.47
N LYS A 31 5.66 -17.68 -5.33
CA LYS A 31 5.60 -16.90 -4.10
C LYS A 31 6.24 -15.58 -4.48
N LYS A 32 5.44 -14.56 -4.81
CA LYS A 32 5.95 -13.22 -5.09
C LYS A 32 6.74 -12.89 -3.84
N GLU A 33 8.06 -12.91 -3.97
CA GLU A 33 8.94 -12.60 -2.85
C GLU A 33 8.48 -11.25 -2.34
N VAL A 34 8.27 -11.19 -1.02
CA VAL A 34 7.96 -9.93 -0.39
C VAL A 34 9.19 -9.05 -0.65
N PRO A 35 9.05 -7.95 -1.39
CA PRO A 35 10.21 -7.16 -1.79
C PRO A 35 10.98 -6.72 -0.55
N THR A 36 12.31 -6.82 -0.62
CA THR A 36 13.17 -6.49 0.53
C THR A 36 13.06 -5.00 0.87
N GLN A 37 13.40 -4.64 2.11
CA GLN A 37 13.31 -3.25 2.56
C GLN A 37 14.09 -2.29 1.66
N GLU A 38 15.28 -2.69 1.24
CA GLU A 38 16.12 -1.89 0.35
C GLU A 38 15.49 -1.74 -1.04
N GLN A 39 14.89 -2.80 -1.57
CA GLN A 39 14.16 -2.74 -2.85
C GLN A 39 12.97 -1.78 -2.76
N VAL A 40 12.23 -1.80 -1.65
CA VAL A 40 11.11 -0.86 -1.44
C VAL A 40 11.62 0.58 -1.37
N ILE A 41 12.71 0.85 -0.63
CA ILE A 41 13.32 2.17 -0.55
C ILE A 41 13.77 2.65 -1.94
N LYS A 42 14.47 1.79 -2.70
CA LYS A 42 14.89 2.10 -4.08
C LYS A 42 13.71 2.44 -4.98
N MET A 43 12.63 1.66 -4.94
CA MET A 43 11.41 1.96 -5.70
C MET A 43 10.81 3.33 -5.32
N HIS A 44 10.86 3.71 -4.04
CA HIS A 44 10.40 5.02 -3.59
C HIS A 44 11.28 6.15 -4.11
N VAL A 45 12.61 5.96 -4.12
CA VAL A 45 13.59 6.90 -4.67
C VAL A 45 13.37 7.05 -6.17
N ASP A 46 13.32 5.96 -6.93
CA ASP A 46 13.14 5.98 -8.38
C ASP A 46 11.85 6.70 -8.78
N ARG A 47 10.78 6.47 -8.03
CA ARG A 47 9.51 7.17 -8.23
C ARG A 47 9.62 8.65 -7.92
N ALA A 48 10.38 9.04 -6.89
CA ALA A 48 10.62 10.43 -6.54
C ALA A 48 11.46 11.14 -7.61
N VAL A 49 12.55 10.54 -8.06
CA VAL A 49 13.41 11.06 -9.15
C VAL A 49 12.58 11.33 -10.41
N LYS A 50 11.74 10.36 -10.82
CA LYS A 50 10.83 10.51 -11.97
C LYS A 50 9.75 11.57 -11.75
N ALA A 51 9.12 11.60 -10.57
CA ALA A 51 8.05 12.55 -10.28
C ALA A 51 8.56 14.00 -10.18
N LEU A 52 9.81 14.18 -9.76
CA LEU A 52 10.47 15.48 -9.62
C LEU A 52 11.21 15.91 -10.88
N MET A 53 11.24 15.05 -11.92
CA MET A 53 11.93 15.28 -13.20
C MET A 53 13.39 15.69 -12.99
N LEU A 54 14.11 14.96 -12.14
CA LEU A 54 15.52 15.26 -11.86
C LEU A 54 16.39 14.77 -13.01
N ASP A 55 17.38 15.57 -13.39
CA ASP A 55 18.48 15.13 -14.25
C ASP A 55 19.41 14.14 -13.51
N ASP A 56 20.20 13.38 -14.26
CA ASP A 56 21.05 12.32 -13.70
C ASP A 56 22.07 12.85 -12.66
N ALA A 57 22.58 14.06 -12.86
CA ALA A 57 23.55 14.66 -11.93
C ALA A 57 22.89 15.08 -10.61
N THR A 58 21.69 15.65 -10.68
CA THR A 58 20.90 16.00 -9.49
C THR A 58 20.36 14.75 -8.80
N ALA A 59 19.90 13.76 -9.55
CA ALA A 59 19.42 12.48 -9.01
C ALA A 59 20.53 11.74 -8.23
N ALA A 60 21.77 11.72 -8.74
CA ALA A 60 22.90 11.11 -8.06
C ALA A 60 23.18 11.73 -6.68
N LYS A 61 22.98 13.05 -6.52
CA LYS A 61 23.12 13.76 -5.23
C LYS A 61 21.89 13.59 -4.34
N PHE A 62 20.70 13.58 -4.94
CA PHE A 62 19.43 13.49 -4.24
C PHE A 62 19.19 12.11 -3.61
N THR A 63 19.46 11.02 -4.34
CA THR A 63 19.23 9.64 -3.93
C THR A 63 19.77 9.31 -2.53
N PRO A 64 21.06 9.49 -2.21
CA PRO A 64 21.58 9.12 -0.90
C PRO A 64 21.00 9.97 0.25
N VAL A 65 20.59 11.22 -0.03
CA VAL A 65 19.93 12.08 0.96
C VAL A 65 18.49 11.60 1.20
N TYR A 66 17.77 11.27 0.14
CA TYR A 66 16.38 10.83 0.21
C TYR A 66 16.24 9.42 0.82
N GLU A 67 17.18 8.50 0.56
CA GLU A 67 17.21 7.18 1.20
C GLU A 67 17.36 7.26 2.73
N LYS A 68 18.26 8.13 3.20
CA LYS A 68 18.44 8.38 4.64
C LYS A 68 17.19 9.00 5.25
N TYR A 69 16.60 9.98 4.57
CA TYR A 69 15.32 10.58 4.98
C TYR A 69 14.20 9.54 5.11
N LEU A 70 14.02 8.68 4.11
CA LEU A 70 13.00 7.62 4.16
C LEU A 70 13.24 6.62 5.30
N THR A 71 14.52 6.34 5.60
CA THR A 71 14.91 5.45 6.70
C THR A 71 14.62 6.07 8.06
N GLU A 72 15.03 7.32 8.31
CA GLU A 72 14.74 8.04 9.56
C GLU A 72 13.23 8.25 9.75
N LEU A 73 12.49 8.57 8.68
CA LEU A 73 11.03 8.63 8.72
C LEU A 73 10.41 7.28 9.12
N ARG A 74 10.95 6.18 8.60
CA ARG A 74 10.48 4.83 8.92
C ARG A 74 10.80 4.48 10.36
N GLU A 75 11.98 4.80 10.86
CA GLU A 75 12.35 4.60 12.27
C GLU A 75 11.42 5.37 13.20
N CYS A 76 11.08 6.62 12.86
CA CYS A 76 10.09 7.41 13.59
C CYS A 76 8.70 6.73 13.61
N ARG A 77 8.32 6.04 12.52
CA ARG A 77 7.06 5.27 12.44
C ARG A 77 7.15 3.90 13.13
N LEU A 78 8.31 3.25 13.12
CA LEU A 78 8.51 1.94 13.75
C LEU A 78 8.57 2.08 15.27
N ALA A 79 9.29 3.08 15.78
CA ALA A 79 9.28 3.44 17.19
C ALA A 79 7.85 3.67 17.71
N MET A 80 6.96 4.19 16.85
CA MET A 80 5.53 4.34 17.12
C MET A 80 4.77 3.00 17.13
N ASN A 81 5.06 2.08 16.20
CA ASN A 81 4.38 0.79 16.09
C ASN A 81 4.75 -0.21 17.21
N CYS A 82 5.85 0.03 17.92
CA CYS A 82 6.30 -0.80 19.04
C CYS A 82 5.65 -0.43 20.38
N VAL A 83 4.99 0.73 20.49
CA VAL A 83 4.24 1.11 21.69
C VAL A 83 2.90 0.36 21.72
N PRO A 84 2.65 -0.50 22.72
CA PRO A 84 1.35 -1.17 22.89
C PRO A 84 0.23 -0.13 23.01
N GLY A 85 -0.84 -0.26 22.22
CA GLY A 85 -1.94 0.72 22.18
C GLY A 85 -1.82 1.76 21.06
N MET A 86 -0.61 2.13 20.63
CA MET A 86 -0.43 3.12 19.54
C MET A 86 -0.53 2.51 18.13
N ARG A 87 -0.48 1.17 18.02
CA ARG A 87 -0.72 0.41 16.77
C ARG A 87 -2.07 0.72 16.10
N ARG A 88 -3.03 1.29 16.84
CA ARG A 88 -4.34 1.72 16.32
C ARG A 88 -4.46 3.25 16.15
N ASN A 89 -3.49 4.03 16.61
CA ASN A 89 -3.67 5.46 16.90
C ASN A 89 -2.91 6.39 15.95
N MET A 90 -2.25 5.86 14.90
CA MET A 90 -1.89 6.70 13.73
C MET A 90 -3.14 7.33 13.09
N PHE A 91 -4.32 6.89 13.53
CA PHE A 91 -5.65 7.34 13.17
C PHE A 91 -6.45 7.73 14.42
N LEU A 92 -5.93 8.68 15.21
CA LEU A 92 -6.78 9.44 16.15
C LEU A 92 -7.99 10.10 15.46
N GLU A 93 -8.05 10.11 14.11
CA GLU A 93 -9.22 10.53 13.34
C GLU A 93 -10.36 9.50 13.19
N ARG A 94 -10.19 8.18 13.44
CA ARG A 94 -11.31 7.24 13.16
C ARG A 94 -11.31 5.88 13.86
N ASP A 95 -10.18 5.32 14.26
CA ASP A 95 -10.16 3.95 14.83
C ASP A 95 -10.41 3.93 16.35
N ASN A 96 -10.49 5.10 16.99
CA ASN A 96 -11.14 5.22 18.29
C ASN A 96 -12.65 5.17 18.05
N THR A 97 -13.22 3.97 18.03
CA THR A 97 -14.63 3.86 18.38
C THR A 97 -14.80 4.53 19.75
N PRO A 98 -15.88 5.30 19.99
CA PRO A 98 -16.14 5.90 21.31
C PRO A 98 -15.98 4.87 22.46
N THR A 99 -16.25 3.60 22.16
CA THR A 99 -16.08 2.42 23.01
C THR A 99 -14.64 2.12 23.44
N GLN A 100 -13.62 2.42 22.64
CA GLN A 100 -12.19 2.23 23.02
C GLN A 100 -11.67 3.36 23.90
N LEU A 101 -12.19 4.58 23.73
CA LEU A 101 -11.88 5.72 24.58
C LEU A 101 -12.67 5.68 25.89
N ALA A 102 -13.87 5.09 25.88
CA ALA A 102 -14.77 5.00 27.04
C ALA A 102 -14.22 4.18 28.23
N GLY A 103 -13.13 3.42 28.04
CA GLY A 103 -12.46 2.68 29.10
C GLY A 103 -11.12 3.27 29.56
N MET A 104 -10.65 4.36 28.95
CA MET A 104 -9.41 5.04 29.37
C MET A 104 -9.70 6.14 30.37
N THR A 105 -8.84 6.29 31.38
CA THR A 105 -8.95 7.41 32.31
C THR A 105 -8.45 8.70 31.65
N ASP A 106 -8.90 9.87 32.12
CA ASP A 106 -8.42 11.17 31.62
C ASP A 106 -6.89 11.31 31.70
N ALA A 107 -6.26 10.68 32.71
CA ALA A 107 -4.80 10.65 32.85
C ALA A 107 -4.13 9.84 31.72
N ASP A 108 -4.73 8.72 31.32
CA ASP A 108 -4.25 7.90 30.20
C ASP A 108 -4.41 8.64 28.86
N VAL A 109 -5.54 9.32 28.68
CA VAL A 109 -5.78 10.17 27.49
C VAL A 109 -4.77 11.32 27.43
N ALA A 110 -4.50 11.99 28.56
CA ALA A 110 -3.51 13.05 28.63
C ALA A 110 -2.09 12.55 28.31
N LYS A 111 -1.72 11.34 28.77
CA LYS A 111 -0.44 10.71 28.44
C LYS A 111 -0.35 10.40 26.94
N LEU A 112 -1.39 9.81 26.36
CA LEU A 112 -1.46 9.50 24.93
C LEU A 112 -1.30 10.76 24.06
N LEU A 113 -1.99 11.84 24.42
CA LEU A 113 -1.90 13.12 23.70
C LEU A 113 -0.49 13.71 23.78
N LYS A 114 0.14 13.69 24.96
CA LYS A 114 1.53 14.14 25.13
C LYS A 114 2.51 13.32 24.29
N GLU A 115 2.34 12.02 24.26
CA GLU A 115 3.14 11.12 23.42
C GLU A 115 2.95 11.43 21.93
N GLN A 116 1.72 11.70 21.48
CA GLN A 116 1.42 12.10 20.11
C GLN A 116 2.08 13.44 19.73
N PHE A 117 2.11 14.42 20.65
CA PHE A 117 2.80 15.70 20.41
C PHE A 117 4.30 15.50 20.30
N ALA A 118 4.91 14.77 21.24
CA ALA A 118 6.33 14.45 21.19
C ALA A 118 6.70 13.70 19.90
N GLN A 119 5.82 12.80 19.45
CA GLN A 119 5.99 12.08 18.19
C GLN A 119 5.90 13.02 16.98
N SER A 120 4.89 13.90 16.95
CA SER A 120 4.70 14.86 15.87
C SER A 120 5.89 15.81 15.77
N ARG A 121 6.46 16.20 16.93
CA ARG A 121 7.69 16.99 17.00
C ARG A 121 8.87 16.25 16.36
N LYS A 122 9.15 15.00 16.74
CA LYS A 122 10.23 14.19 16.13
C LYS A 122 10.09 14.06 14.61
N MET A 123 8.86 13.84 14.14
CA MET A 123 8.58 13.76 12.69
C MET A 123 8.84 15.09 11.97
N LEU A 124 8.49 16.22 12.60
CA LEU A 124 8.78 17.55 12.07
C LEU A 124 10.27 17.84 12.08
N ASP A 125 10.99 17.51 13.16
CA ASP A 125 12.43 17.74 13.27
C ASP A 125 13.20 17.01 12.16
N VAL A 126 12.82 15.76 11.81
CA VAL A 126 13.41 15.04 10.65
C VAL A 126 13.11 15.77 9.34
N ARG A 127 11.88 16.25 9.15
CA ARG A 127 11.50 16.98 7.93
C ARG A 127 12.26 18.30 7.79
N GLU A 128 12.40 19.05 8.87
CA GLU A 128 13.15 20.31 8.91
C GLU A 128 14.64 20.07 8.66
N LYS A 129 15.23 19.06 9.29
CA LYS A 129 16.63 18.64 9.07
C LYS A 129 16.90 18.36 7.59
N TYR A 130 16.08 17.52 6.96
CA TYR A 130 16.29 17.14 5.56
C TYR A 130 15.83 18.20 4.56
N TYR A 131 14.94 19.13 4.94
CA TYR A 131 14.61 20.29 4.12
C TYR A 131 15.86 21.12 3.81
N VAL A 132 16.72 21.36 4.81
CA VAL A 132 17.98 22.10 4.62
C VAL A 132 18.87 21.37 3.60
N GLU A 133 18.98 20.05 3.68
CA GLU A 133 19.76 19.26 2.73
C GLU A 133 19.15 19.23 1.32
N PHE A 134 17.83 19.08 1.22
CA PHE A 134 17.13 19.13 -0.07
C PHE A 134 17.22 20.50 -0.72
N SER A 135 17.21 21.59 0.05
CA SER A 135 17.31 22.96 -0.48
C SER A 135 18.64 23.25 -1.18
N LYS A 136 19.68 22.46 -0.92
CA LYS A 136 20.99 22.54 -1.60
C LYS A 136 20.99 21.86 -2.98
N ILE A 137 20.02 20.99 -3.24
CA ILE A 137 20.00 20.08 -4.41
C ILE A 137 18.78 20.35 -5.30
N LEU A 138 17.64 20.66 -4.70
CA LEU A 138 16.36 20.82 -5.36
C LEU A 138 15.87 22.26 -5.28
N SER A 139 15.12 22.69 -6.31
CA SER A 139 14.38 23.94 -6.24
C SER A 139 13.23 23.86 -5.23
N GLN A 140 12.82 25.00 -4.67
CA GLN A 140 11.71 25.07 -3.71
C GLN A 140 10.39 24.49 -4.29
N LYS A 141 10.17 24.64 -5.60
CA LYS A 141 9.00 24.06 -6.29
C LYS A 141 9.06 22.52 -6.31
N GLN A 142 10.23 21.94 -6.56
CA GLN A 142 10.43 20.49 -6.52
C GLN A 142 10.27 19.95 -5.10
N ILE A 143 10.81 20.64 -4.08
CA ILE A 143 10.64 20.25 -2.67
C ILE A 143 9.16 20.26 -2.27
N LEU A 144 8.42 21.29 -2.66
CA LEU A 144 6.97 21.34 -2.44
C LEU A 144 6.24 20.17 -3.15
N GLY A 145 6.67 19.84 -4.36
CA GLY A 145 6.18 18.69 -5.12
C GLY A 145 6.44 17.35 -4.41
N MET A 146 7.63 17.18 -3.83
CA MET A 146 8.03 16.01 -3.05
C MET A 146 7.10 15.80 -1.85
N TYR A 147 6.87 16.85 -1.05
CA TYR A 147 5.98 16.76 0.11
C TYR A 147 4.51 16.50 -0.28
N ARG A 148 4.04 17.09 -1.39
CA ARG A 148 2.69 16.79 -1.91
C ARG A 148 2.58 15.32 -2.33
N MET A 149 3.58 14.80 -3.04
CA MET A 149 3.64 13.41 -3.44
C MET A 149 3.65 12.48 -2.22
N GLU A 150 4.48 12.76 -1.21
CA GLU A 150 4.52 11.99 0.03
C GLU A 150 3.16 11.92 0.73
N ARG A 151 2.51 13.09 0.91
CA ARG A 151 1.18 13.18 1.52
C ARG A 151 0.14 12.36 0.73
N ASN A 152 0.16 12.47 -0.60
CA ASN A 152 -0.75 11.72 -1.45
C ASN A 152 -0.49 10.21 -1.41
N ASN A 153 0.78 9.79 -1.32
CA ASN A 153 1.13 8.38 -1.18
C ASN A 153 0.62 7.81 0.14
N VAL A 154 0.81 8.52 1.26
CA VAL A 154 0.26 8.12 2.56
C VAL A 154 -1.26 7.96 2.49
N ASN A 155 -1.96 8.92 1.88
CA ASN A 155 -3.42 8.84 1.70
C ASN A 155 -3.85 7.66 0.83
N LYS A 156 -3.10 7.33 -0.23
CA LYS A 156 -3.36 6.15 -1.06
C LYS A 156 -3.16 4.85 -0.29
N PHE A 157 -2.07 4.73 0.48
CA PHE A 157 -1.83 3.57 1.33
C PHE A 157 -2.92 3.42 2.38
N ARG A 158 -3.33 4.52 3.02
CA ARG A 158 -4.46 4.58 3.97
C ARG A 158 -5.75 4.05 3.33
N ARG A 159 -6.15 4.59 2.18
CA ARG A 159 -7.35 4.14 1.46
C ARG A 159 -7.29 2.67 1.04
N GLU A 160 -6.14 2.21 0.54
CA GLU A 160 -5.97 0.81 0.12
C GLU A 160 -6.01 -0.15 1.31
N PHE A 161 -5.42 0.27 2.45
CA PHE A 161 -5.48 -0.49 3.68
C PHE A 161 -6.91 -0.56 4.24
N ASP A 162 -7.64 0.55 4.25
CA ASP A 162 -9.04 0.61 4.66
C ASP A 162 -9.92 -0.27 3.76
N ARG A 163 -9.72 -0.23 2.44
CA ARG A 163 -10.41 -1.10 1.47
C ARG A 163 -10.18 -2.58 1.79
N ARG A 164 -8.94 -2.96 2.08
CA ARG A 164 -8.58 -4.34 2.46
C ARG A 164 -9.12 -4.75 3.82
N ARG A 165 -9.22 -3.84 4.79
CA ARG A 165 -9.88 -4.11 6.08
C ARG A 165 -11.38 -4.28 5.90
N GLY A 166 -12.04 -3.38 5.15
CA GLY A 166 -13.48 -3.46 4.87
C GLY A 166 -13.88 -4.73 4.10
N GLN A 167 -13.00 -5.22 3.23
CA GLN A 167 -13.20 -6.49 2.51
C GLN A 167 -12.99 -7.75 3.37
N ARG A 168 -12.45 -7.65 4.58
CA ARG A 168 -12.14 -8.83 5.42
C ARG A 168 -13.34 -9.37 6.21
N VAL A 169 -14.51 -8.73 6.17
CA VAL A 169 -15.73 -9.26 6.79
C VAL A 169 -16.94 -8.99 5.90
N GLY A 170 -17.40 -10.00 5.14
CA GLY A 170 -18.82 -10.13 4.79
C GLY A 170 -19.31 -9.81 3.37
N ASP A 171 -18.55 -9.15 2.49
CA ASP A 171 -19.13 -8.70 1.19
C ASP A 171 -19.09 -9.72 0.04
N GLY A 172 -18.49 -10.90 0.25
CA GLY A 172 -18.49 -11.97 -0.76
C GLY A 172 -19.85 -12.62 -1.02
N TYR A 173 -20.82 -12.47 -0.10
CA TYR A 173 -22.15 -13.08 -0.22
C TYR A 173 -23.17 -12.17 -0.90
N ARG A 174 -23.00 -10.84 -0.86
CA ARG A 174 -23.99 -9.90 -1.39
C ARG A 174 -23.92 -9.73 -2.90
N GLN A 175 -22.76 -9.97 -3.50
CA GLN A 175 -22.58 -9.86 -4.95
C GLN A 175 -22.96 -11.13 -5.73
N ARG A 176 -23.03 -12.30 -5.07
CA ARG A 176 -23.52 -13.55 -5.71
C ARG A 176 -25.04 -13.72 -5.70
N GLN A 177 -25.78 -12.89 -4.95
CA GLN A 177 -27.26 -12.97 -4.93
C GLN A 177 -27.93 -12.17 -6.04
N LYS A 178 -27.20 -11.33 -6.78
CA LYS A 178 -27.77 -10.58 -7.92
C LYS A 178 -27.77 -11.36 -9.24
N ASP A 179 -27.01 -12.46 -9.32
CA ASP A 179 -26.89 -13.31 -10.51
C ASP A 179 -27.38 -14.76 -10.27
N CYS A 180 -28.46 -14.95 -9.51
CA CYS A 180 -29.17 -16.23 -9.46
C CYS A 180 -30.33 -16.22 -10.49
N PRO A 181 -30.25 -16.94 -11.62
CA PRO A 181 -31.31 -16.98 -12.63
C PRO A 181 -32.53 -17.83 -12.25
N PHE A 182 -32.62 -18.31 -10.99
CA PHE A 182 -33.78 -19.06 -10.49
C PHE A 182 -34.45 -18.29 -9.35
N ARG A 183 -35.10 -17.19 -9.70
CA ARG A 183 -36.17 -16.60 -8.90
C ARG A 183 -37.36 -16.37 -9.84
N LYS A 184 -38.18 -17.41 -9.99
CA LYS A 184 -39.59 -17.32 -10.35
C LYS A 184 -40.39 -17.66 -9.09
#